data_AF-A0A957SC11-F1
#
_entry.id   AF-A0A957SC11-F1
#
_cell.length_a   1.000
_cell.length_b   1.000
_cell.length_c   1.000
_cell.angle_alpha   90.00
_cell.angle_beta   90.00
_cell.angle_gamma   90.00
#
_symmetry.space_group_name_H-M   'P 1'
#
loop_
_entity.id
_entity.type
_entity.pdbx_description
1 polymer ?
#
loop_
_entity_poly.entity_id
_entity_poly.type
_entity_poly.pdbx_seq_one_letter_code
_entity_poly.pdbx_strand_id
1 'polypeptide(L)'
;MGEAVAQVYDQAKLKYIVLDCPLGRDHPRFSSIINLSVFIDAPLDVAMARRILRDYTSAPPASAAEKMKQLRAEMVHYLEKARYPYLDAYKHKETSDIILDGWRPLAELCEQILAKVRLDNAMFVQ
;
A
#
# COMPACT_ATOMS: atom_id res chain seq x y z
N MET A 1 10.85 -0.34 -16.15
CA MET A 1 9.59 -0.36 -15.37
C MET A 1 8.67 0.78 -15.77
N GLY A 2 9.06 2.06 -15.68
CA GLY A 2 8.23 3.18 -16.15
C GLY A 2 7.78 3.07 -17.62
N GLU A 3 8.71 2.77 -18.53
CA GLU A 3 8.39 2.55 -19.95
C GLU A 3 7.44 1.36 -20.19
N ALA A 4 7.60 0.26 -19.45
CA ALA A 4 6.73 -0.91 -19.58
C ALA A 4 5.29 -0.63 -19.09
N VAL A 5 5.14 0.18 -18.03
CA VAL A 5 3.82 0.66 -17.56
C VAL A 5 3.19 1.58 -18.61
N ALA A 6 3.97 2.49 -19.20
CA ALA A 6 3.51 3.37 -20.26
C ALA A 6 3.10 2.60 -21.53
N GLN A 7 3.83 1.53 -21.88
CA GLN A 7 3.50 0.68 -23.03
C GLN A 7 2.21 -0.12 -22.83
N VAL A 8 1.95 -0.63 -21.62
CA VAL A 8 0.69 -1.31 -21.28
C VAL A 8 -0.49 -0.33 -21.30
N TYR A 9 -0.27 0.93 -20.90
CA TYR A 9 -1.26 2.00 -21.00
C TYR A 9 -1.69 2.25 -22.45
N ASP A 10 -0.75 2.18 -23.39
CA ASP A 10 -1.00 2.46 -24.81
C ASP A 10 -1.61 1.26 -25.57
N GLN A 11 -1.43 0.04 -25.08
CA GLN A 11 -1.80 -1.20 -25.79
C GLN A 11 -3.08 -1.88 -25.29
N ALA A 12 -3.65 -1.46 -24.16
CA ALA A 12 -4.87 -2.03 -23.60
C ALA A 12 -5.86 -0.95 -23.14
N LYS A 13 -7.17 -1.19 -23.33
CA LYS A 13 -8.29 -0.37 -22.81
C LYS A 13 -8.38 -0.41 -21.26
N LEU A 14 -7.30 -0.12 -20.55
CA LEU A 14 -7.28 -0.06 -19.09
C LEU A 14 -7.63 1.36 -18.68
N LYS A 15 -8.76 1.52 -17.99
CA LYS A 15 -9.21 2.83 -17.47
C LYS A 15 -8.45 3.25 -16.21
N TYR A 16 -7.90 2.29 -15.46
CA TYR A 16 -7.21 2.53 -14.20
C TYR A 16 -6.05 1.55 -14.02
N ILE A 17 -4.98 2.03 -13.40
CA ILE A 17 -3.86 1.23 -12.91
C ILE A 17 -3.72 1.53 -11.42
N VAL A 18 -3.71 0.49 -10.59
CA VAL A 18 -3.46 0.61 -9.15
C VAL A 18 -2.02 0.18 -8.90
N LEU A 19 -1.21 1.09 -8.36
CA LEU A 19 0.17 0.84 -8.00
C LEU A 19 0.30 0.81 -6.48
N ASP A 20 0.62 -0.36 -5.94
CA ASP A 20 1.06 -0.50 -4.54
C ASP A 20 2.57 -0.24 -4.49
N CYS A 21 2.96 0.99 -4.12
CA CYS A 21 4.35 1.39 -4.03
C CYS A 21 4.57 2.25 -2.78
N PRO A 22 5.57 1.93 -1.95
CA PRO A 22 5.79 2.66 -0.68
C PRO A 22 6.21 4.12 -0.88
N LEU A 23 6.59 4.54 -2.08
CA LEU A 23 7.15 5.87 -2.38
C LEU A 23 6.16 6.84 -3.05
N GLY A 24 4.99 6.35 -3.48
CA GLY A 24 4.00 7.18 -4.17
C GLY A 24 4.61 8.05 -5.29
N ARG A 25 4.34 9.35 -5.25
CA ARG A 25 4.84 10.35 -6.22
C ARG A 25 6.30 10.73 -6.06
N ASP A 26 6.93 10.40 -4.94
CA ASP A 26 8.31 10.79 -4.69
C ASP A 26 9.29 9.97 -5.53
N HIS A 27 8.81 8.89 -6.17
CA HIS A 27 9.57 8.16 -7.16
C HIS A 27 9.63 8.96 -8.49
N PRO A 28 10.81 9.41 -8.96
CA PRO A 28 10.92 10.34 -10.09
C PRO A 28 10.36 9.82 -11.42
N ARG A 29 10.30 8.49 -11.59
CA ARG A 29 9.71 7.87 -12.79
C ARG A 29 8.18 7.80 -12.77
N PHE A 30 7.56 8.00 -11.62
CA PHE A 30 6.11 7.86 -11.44
C PHE A 30 5.42 9.17 -11.10
N SER A 31 6.17 10.17 -10.61
CA SER A 31 5.64 11.49 -10.22
C SER A 31 4.72 12.11 -11.27
N SER A 32 5.07 12.01 -12.55
CA SER A 32 4.32 12.62 -13.66
C SER A 32 3.14 11.78 -14.17
N ILE A 33 2.99 10.52 -13.75
CA ILE A 33 1.94 9.61 -14.24
C ILE A 33 0.92 9.24 -13.16
N ILE A 34 1.19 9.53 -11.88
CA ILE A 34 0.25 9.25 -10.78
C ILE A 34 -0.78 10.38 -10.69
N ASN A 35 -2.00 10.12 -11.17
CA ASN A 35 -3.13 11.05 -11.07
C ASN A 35 -3.70 11.15 -9.65
N LEU A 36 -3.64 10.05 -8.88
CA LEU A 36 -4.15 9.98 -7.51
C LEU A 36 -3.18 9.20 -6.62
N SER A 37 -2.72 9.82 -5.54
CA SER A 37 -1.91 9.22 -4.48
C SER A 37 -2.74 9.07 -3.21
N VAL A 38 -2.76 7.84 -2.68
CA VAL A 38 -3.53 7.47 -1.49
C VAL A 38 -2.56 6.99 -0.42
N PHE A 39 -2.57 7.62 0.76
CA PHE A 39 -1.80 7.16 1.91
C PHE A 39 -2.73 6.50 2.92
N ILE A 40 -2.46 5.25 3.31
CA ILE A 40 -3.20 4.57 4.37
C ILE A 40 -2.43 4.72 5.67
N ASP A 41 -2.90 5.60 6.55
CA ASP A 41 -2.26 5.86 7.83
C ASP A 41 -2.67 4.81 8.87
N ALA A 42 -1.95 3.70 8.87
CA ALA A 42 -2.09 2.65 9.86
C ALA A 42 -0.88 2.68 10.81
N PRO A 43 -1.07 2.82 12.13
CA PRO A 43 0.00 2.66 13.09
C PRO A 43 0.74 1.33 12.90
N LEU A 44 2.07 1.38 13.04
CA LEU A 44 2.94 0.24 12.71
C LEU A 44 2.70 -0.99 13.58
N ASP A 45 2.28 -0.80 14.83
CA ASP A 45 1.86 -1.86 15.74
C ASP A 45 0.58 -2.56 15.26
N VAL A 46 -0.42 -1.79 14.82
CA VAL A 46 -1.66 -2.31 14.21
C VAL A 46 -1.34 -3.06 12.91
N ALA A 47 -0.51 -2.48 12.04
CA ALA A 47 -0.07 -3.12 10.81
C ALA A 47 0.68 -4.43 11.08
N MET A 48 1.54 -4.44 12.10
CA MET A 48 2.27 -5.64 12.51
C MET A 48 1.33 -6.72 13.05
N ALA A 49 0.38 -6.37 13.92
CA ALA A 49 -0.59 -7.33 14.45
C ALA A 49 -1.40 -7.98 13.32
N ARG A 50 -1.89 -7.18 12.35
CA ARG A 50 -2.59 -7.69 11.16
C ARG A 50 -1.71 -8.61 10.32
N ARG A 51 -0.45 -8.24 10.12
CA ARG A 51 0.54 -9.06 9.40
C ARG A 51 0.73 -10.41 10.08
N ILE A 52 0.97 -10.44 11.39
CA ILE A 52 1.16 -11.68 12.16
C ILE A 52 -0.08 -12.59 12.02
N LEU A 53 -1.28 -12.03 12.18
CA LEU A 53 -2.53 -12.80 12.06
C LEU A 53 -2.73 -13.37 10.65
N ARG A 54 -2.45 -12.56 9.62
CA ARG A 54 -2.50 -12.99 8.22
C ARG A 54 -1.51 -14.12 7.94
N ASP A 55 -0.26 -13.93 8.34
CA ASP A 55 0.83 -14.86 8.07
C ASP A 55 0.59 -16.18 8.83
N TYR A 56 0.07 -16.13 10.06
CA TYR A 56 -0.36 -17.32 10.81
C TYR A 56 -1.50 -18.07 10.12
N THR A 57 -2.50 -17.35 9.60
CA THR A 57 -3.68 -17.95 8.95
C THR A 57 -3.35 -18.54 7.58
N SER A 58 -2.39 -17.95 6.87
CA SER A 58 -1.99 -18.35 5.52
C SER A 58 -0.83 -19.35 5.50
N ALA A 59 -0.21 -19.63 6.65
CA ALA A 59 0.93 -20.52 6.75
C ALA A 59 0.54 -21.97 6.47
N PRO A 60 1.42 -22.75 5.79
CA PRO A 60 1.23 -24.18 5.65
C PRO A 60 1.22 -24.88 7.03
N PRO A 61 0.64 -26.09 7.13
CA PRO A 61 0.71 -26.87 8.36
C PRO A 61 2.15 -27.05 8.83
N ALA A 62 2.41 -26.68 10.07
CA ALA A 62 3.72 -26.78 10.73
C ALA A 62 3.52 -26.99 12.23
N SER A 63 4.53 -27.55 12.90
CA SER A 63 4.50 -27.71 14.35
C SER A 63 4.45 -26.36 15.07
N ALA A 64 3.93 -26.33 16.30
CA ALA A 64 3.90 -25.12 17.11
C ALA A 64 5.30 -24.52 17.33
N ALA A 65 6.32 -25.38 17.47
CA ALA A 65 7.72 -24.96 17.61
C ALA A 65 8.25 -24.25 16.35
N GLU A 66 7.92 -24.76 15.17
CA GLU A 66 8.31 -24.14 13.90
C GLU A 66 7.63 -22.80 13.68
N LYS A 67 6.32 -22.71 13.97
CA LYS A 67 5.58 -21.44 13.90
C LYS A 67 6.16 -20.39 14.85
N MET A 68 6.49 -20.78 16.07
CA MET A 68 7.13 -19.88 17.04
C MET A 68 8.51 -19.42 16.57
N LYS A 69 9.31 -20.32 15.98
CA LYS A 69 10.61 -19.98 15.42
C LYS A 69 10.50 -18.98 14.27
N GLN A 70 9.53 -19.16 13.37
CA GLN A 70 9.25 -18.25 12.26
C GLN A 70 8.82 -16.87 12.76
N LEU A 71 7.83 -16.81 13.66
CA LEU A 71 7.37 -15.57 14.27
C LEU A 71 8.51 -14.80 14.93
N ARG A 72 9.36 -15.48 15.72
CA ARG A 72 10.53 -14.85 16.34
C ARG A 72 11.49 -14.28 15.29
N ALA A 73 11.79 -15.03 14.23
CA ALA A 73 12.68 -14.57 13.16
C ALA A 73 12.11 -13.33 12.44
N GLU A 74 10.81 -13.30 12.19
CA GLU A 74 10.13 -12.16 11.59
C GLU A 74 10.16 -10.92 12.50
N MET A 75 9.92 -11.08 13.81
CA MET A 75 9.97 -9.96 14.75
C MET A 75 11.39 -9.38 14.87
N VAL A 76 12.41 -10.25 14.92
CA VAL A 76 13.81 -9.81 14.89
C VAL A 76 14.11 -9.05 13.60
N HIS A 77 13.74 -9.62 12.45
CA HIS A 77 13.95 -8.98 11.15
C HIS A 77 13.22 -7.63 11.05
N TYR A 78 12.02 -7.52 11.60
CA TYR A 78 11.28 -6.27 11.64
C TYR A 78 11.99 -5.18 12.43
N LEU A 79 12.47 -5.52 13.63
CA LEU A 79 13.19 -4.59 14.49
C LEU A 79 14.51 -4.13 13.87
N GLU A 80 15.24 -5.05 13.23
CA GLU A 80 16.58 -4.77 12.70
C GLU A 80 16.57 -4.12 11.33
N LYS A 81 15.56 -4.39 10.48
CA LYS A 81 15.62 -4.05 9.05
C LYS A 81 14.29 -3.60 8.48
N ALA A 82 13.24 -4.40 8.65
CA ALA A 82 12.04 -4.22 7.82
C ALA A 82 11.21 -2.99 8.22
N ARG A 83 11.33 -2.45 9.44
CA ARG A 83 10.56 -1.27 9.88
C ARG A 83 10.96 0.04 9.19
N TYR A 84 12.21 0.17 8.73
CA TYR A 84 12.74 1.45 8.29
C TYR A 84 12.08 2.01 7.02
N PRO A 85 11.82 1.21 5.97
CA PRO A 85 11.08 1.71 4.80
C PRO A 85 9.67 2.19 5.13
N TYR A 86 8.97 1.56 6.08
CA TYR A 86 7.64 2.03 6.49
C TYR A 86 7.70 3.36 7.24
N LEU A 87 8.73 3.56 8.08
CA LEU A 87 8.97 4.85 8.74
C LEU A 87 9.36 5.94 7.74
N ASP A 88 10.13 5.59 6.71
CA ASP A 88 10.50 6.51 5.64
C ASP A 88 9.28 6.92 4.81
N ALA A 89 8.37 5.98 4.55
CA ALA A 89 7.15 6.22 3.79
C ALA A 89 6.24 7.32 4.39
N TYR A 90 6.30 7.54 5.72
CA TYR A 90 5.56 8.62 6.37
C TYR A 90 5.92 10.02 5.86
N LYS A 91 7.11 10.20 5.26
CA LYS A 91 7.48 11.46 4.59
C LYS A 91 6.57 11.79 3.40
N HIS A 92 5.98 10.77 2.78
CA HIS A 92 5.10 10.90 1.60
C HIS A 92 3.63 11.09 1.98
N LYS A 93 3.31 11.07 3.27
CA LYS A 93 1.93 11.26 3.76
C LYS A 93 1.40 12.64 3.37
N GLU A 94 2.21 13.68 3.53
CA GLU A 94 1.81 15.07 3.27
C GLU A 94 1.65 15.38 1.77
N THR A 95 2.32 14.62 0.90
CA THR A 95 2.26 14.80 -0.56
C THR A 95 1.15 13.97 -1.23
N SER A 96 0.39 13.20 -0.44
CA SER A 96 -0.71 12.38 -0.93
C SER A 96 -2.01 13.18 -1.02
N ASP A 97 -2.85 12.90 -2.02
CA ASP A 97 -4.08 13.66 -2.24
C ASP A 97 -5.15 13.33 -1.20
N ILE A 98 -5.15 12.08 -0.73
CA ILE A 98 -6.01 11.62 0.35
C ILE A 98 -5.21 10.78 1.34
N ILE A 99 -5.48 11.01 2.62
CA ILE A 99 -4.96 10.23 3.75
C ILE A 99 -6.14 9.50 4.36
N LEU A 100 -6.08 8.18 4.37
CA LEU A 100 -7.13 7.34 4.92
C LEU A 100 -6.74 6.85 6.31
N ASP A 101 -7.72 6.80 7.21
CA ASP A 101 -7.56 6.23 8.54
C ASP A 101 -7.49 4.70 8.45
N GLY A 102 -6.28 4.15 8.61
CA GLY A 102 -6.01 2.71 8.50
C GLY A 102 -6.68 1.85 9.58
N TRP A 103 -7.35 2.45 10.58
CA TRP A 103 -8.15 1.71 11.56
C TRP A 103 -9.50 1.27 10.99
N ARG A 104 -9.99 1.93 9.94
CA ARG A 104 -11.32 1.67 9.39
C ARG A 104 -11.43 0.32 8.70
N PRO A 105 -12.66 -0.25 8.62
CA PRO A 105 -12.93 -1.44 7.83
C PRO A 105 -12.54 -1.27 6.37
N LEU A 106 -12.12 -2.37 5.72
CA LEU A 106 -11.73 -2.38 4.31
C LEU A 106 -12.80 -1.77 3.39
N ALA A 107 -14.08 -2.09 3.62
CA ALA A 107 -15.19 -1.57 2.84
C ALA A 107 -15.26 -0.03 2.88
N GLU A 108 -15.05 0.58 4.05
CA GLU A 108 -15.04 2.05 4.20
C GLU A 108 -13.83 2.68 3.51
N LEU A 109 -12.66 2.05 3.55
CA LEU A 109 -11.47 2.51 2.85
C LEU A 109 -11.69 2.48 1.33
N CYS A 110 -12.25 1.38 0.82
CA CYS A 110 -12.58 1.21 -0.59
C CYS A 110 -13.60 2.25 -1.08
N GLU A 111 -14.67 2.49 -0.32
CA GLU A 111 -15.68 3.50 -0.66
C GLU A 111 -15.07 4.90 -0.76
N GLN A 112 -14.18 5.29 0.16
CA GLN A 112 -13.50 6.58 0.13
C GLN A 112 -12.61 6.74 -1.13
N ILE A 113 -11.86 5.70 -1.51
CA ILE A 113 -11.04 5.71 -2.72
C ILE A 113 -11.93 5.83 -3.97
N LEU A 114 -13.00 5.04 -4.04
CA LEU A 114 -13.93 5.05 -5.18
C LEU A 114 -14.64 6.41 -5.32
N ALA A 115 -15.04 7.03 -4.20
CA ALA A 115 -15.62 8.37 -4.21
C ALA A 115 -14.65 9.40 -4.77
N LYS A 116 -13.37 9.35 -4.36
CA LYS A 116 -12.33 10.24 -4.87
C LYS A 116 -12.07 10.05 -6.36
N VAL A 117 -11.95 8.81 -6.84
CA VAL A 117 -11.78 8.50 -8.27
C VAL A 117 -12.95 9.03 -9.11
N ARG A 118 -14.20 8.87 -8.62
CA ARG A 118 -15.39 9.38 -9.33
C ARG A 118 -15.40 10.91 -9.43
N LEU A 119 -15.04 11.60 -8.35
CA LEU A 119 -14.95 13.07 -8.33
C LEU A 119 -13.91 13.58 -9.30
N ASP A 120 -12.71 13.00 -9.30
CA ASP A 120 -11.63 13.46 -10.18
C ASP A 120 -11.99 13.24 -11.65
N ASN A 121 -12.55 12.09 -12.00
CA ASN A 121 -13.04 11.85 -13.37
C ASN A 121 -14.12 12.83 -13.82
N ALA A 122 -15.00 13.27 -12.92
CA ALA A 122 -16.03 14.26 -13.26
C ALA A 122 -15.43 15.64 -13.57
N MET A 123 -14.29 15.98 -12.97
CA MET A 123 -13.58 17.25 -13.23
C MET A 123 -12.77 17.25 -14.54
N PHE A 124 -12.42 16.07 -15.08
CA PHE A 124 -11.69 15.96 -16.35
C PHE A 124 -12.58 15.88 -17.61
N VAL A 125 -13.92 15.87 -17.45
CA VAL A 125 -14.89 15.76 -18.57
C VAL A 125 -15.56 17.12 -18.89
N GLN A 126 -15.07 18.22 -18.32
CA GLN A 126 -15.45 19.60 -18.67
C GLN A 126 -14.36 20.26 -19.51
#